data_AF-A0A2T1FCA8-F1
#
_entry.id   AF-A0A2T1FCA8-F1
#
_cell.length_a   1.000
_cell.length_b   1.000
_cell.length_c   1.000
_cell.angle_alpha   90.00
_cell.angle_beta   90.00
_cell.angle_gamma   90.00
#
_symmetry.space_group_name_H-M   'P 1'
#
loop_
_entity.id
_entity.type
_entity.pdbx_description
1 polymer ?
#
loop_
_entity_poly.entity_id
_entity_poly.type
_entity_poly.pdbx_seq_one_letter_code
_entity_poly.pdbx_strand_id
1 'polypeptide(L)'
;GWPNNFLGGQTRWLSGFAVHPDVITVSASTSLNKKASYSNWGSSISVCAPSNNAPPGFWLQESGYLSTPPEVTQNLPGLGVFTADQVGAPGYDSGDYTNTFGGTSSATPVVAGVAALILSANPRLTAREVRGILQETADKIVDPDPDPQFGNRMGNYDTNNRRSDWFGYGKVNALKAVQAAVRKGGGNPNIGGARFSDISGHWAEKFIEALAGANIISGLPDGSFGPDNILNRAQYAALLVSAFSPIPKVAATNFIDVSASFWARSAIERANRGGFLSGFPGLKFGPNQNLTKTEAIVSLVNGLELKGGNTDSLKVYTDRSQIPNFALSAIGTATDLKIVVNYPARDRLSPLRDITRAEISALIYQTLVAINRAKAIDSPYIV
;
A
#
# COMPACT_ATOMS: atom_id res chain seq x y z
N GLY A 1 -5.53 3.43 48.09
CA GLY A 1 -5.28 2.01 47.75
C GLY A 1 -6.46 1.50 46.96
N TRP A 2 -6.31 0.39 46.25
CA TRP A 2 -7.42 -0.22 45.53
C TRP A 2 -8.48 -0.77 46.51
N PRO A 3 -9.78 -0.75 46.15
CA PRO A 3 -10.81 -1.40 46.95
C PRO A 3 -10.39 -2.84 47.29
N ASN A 4 -10.62 -3.26 48.54
CA ASN A 4 -10.26 -4.58 49.04
C ASN A 4 -8.76 -4.96 48.94
N ASN A 5 -7.84 -3.99 48.81
CA ASN A 5 -6.40 -4.23 48.60
C ASN A 5 -6.09 -5.17 47.41
N PHE A 6 -6.95 -5.17 46.39
CA PHE A 6 -6.88 -6.12 45.28
C PHE A 6 -5.57 -6.01 44.47
N LEU A 7 -5.01 -4.80 44.37
CA LEU A 7 -3.69 -4.54 43.81
C LEU A 7 -2.83 -3.84 44.87
N GLY A 8 -1.63 -4.38 45.10
CA GLY A 8 -0.64 -3.87 46.06
C GLY A 8 0.79 -3.90 45.50
N GLY A 9 1.70 -3.15 46.13
CA GLY A 9 3.09 -3.00 45.70
C GLY A 9 3.39 -1.68 44.96
N GLN A 10 4.68 -1.36 44.78
CA GLN A 10 5.09 -0.21 43.98
C GLN A 10 4.81 -0.47 42.50
N THR A 11 3.73 0.08 41.96
CA THR A 11 3.48 0.10 40.52
C THR A 11 4.45 1.10 39.87
N ARG A 12 5.59 0.62 39.38
CA ARG A 12 6.36 1.39 38.39
C ARG A 12 5.59 1.33 37.08
N TRP A 13 4.90 2.41 36.75
CA TRP A 13 4.27 2.63 35.44
C TRP A 13 5.35 2.74 34.36
N LEU A 14 5.99 1.61 34.04
CA LEU A 14 6.70 1.49 32.79
C LEU A 14 5.62 1.44 31.72
N SER A 15 5.75 2.25 30.68
CA SER A 15 4.87 2.25 29.50
C SER A 15 4.69 0.87 28.84
N GLY A 16 5.27 -0.22 29.38
CA GLY A 16 5.03 -1.59 28.95
C GLY A 16 5.42 -1.80 27.50
N PHE A 17 4.55 -2.45 26.74
CA PHE A 17 4.73 -2.60 25.28
C PHE A 17 4.63 -1.28 24.52
N ALA A 18 4.11 -0.19 25.12
CA ALA A 18 3.93 1.09 24.44
C ALA A 18 5.25 1.77 24.07
N VAL A 19 6.37 1.43 24.72
CA VAL A 19 7.71 1.93 24.32
C VAL A 19 8.33 1.13 23.19
N HIS A 20 7.76 -0.02 22.82
CA HIS A 20 8.33 -0.84 21.77
C HIS A 20 8.18 -0.13 20.40
N PRO A 21 9.26 0.00 19.61
CA PRO A 21 9.26 0.77 18.37
C PRO A 21 8.39 0.16 17.27
N ASP A 22 7.87 -1.04 17.44
CA ASP A 22 6.94 -1.69 16.49
C ASP A 22 5.48 -1.70 16.95
N VAL A 23 5.18 -1.08 18.10
CA VAL A 23 3.81 -0.96 18.63
C VAL A 23 3.22 0.37 18.21
N ILE A 24 1.94 0.35 17.79
CA ILE A 24 1.11 1.54 17.61
C ILE A 24 0.21 1.65 18.83
N THR A 25 0.44 2.69 19.60
CA THR A 25 -0.25 3.01 20.85
C THR A 25 -1.41 3.94 20.58
N VAL A 26 -2.62 3.47 20.91
CA VAL A 26 -3.86 4.15 20.61
C VAL A 26 -4.51 4.68 21.89
N SER A 27 -4.77 5.98 21.91
CA SER A 27 -5.59 6.64 22.93
C SER A 27 -7.03 6.85 22.43
N ALA A 28 -7.95 7.16 23.33
CA ALA A 28 -9.35 7.39 23.02
C ALA A 28 -9.73 8.87 23.10
N SER A 29 -10.49 9.32 22.12
CA SER A 29 -11.11 10.65 22.08
C SER A 29 -12.63 10.53 22.02
N THR A 30 -13.33 11.50 22.58
CA THR A 30 -14.80 11.53 22.56
C THR A 30 -15.31 12.06 21.22
N SER A 31 -16.63 11.92 20.97
CA SER A 31 -17.30 12.55 19.83
C SER A 31 -17.19 14.08 19.80
N LEU A 32 -16.78 14.71 20.91
CA LEU A 32 -16.58 16.15 21.05
C LEU A 32 -15.13 16.57 20.85
N ASN A 33 -14.26 15.68 20.36
CA ASN A 33 -12.82 15.89 20.22
C ASN A 33 -12.09 16.18 21.54
N LYS A 34 -12.60 15.63 22.65
CA LYS A 34 -11.98 15.72 23.98
C LYS A 34 -11.29 14.41 24.36
N LYS A 35 -10.41 14.43 25.35
CA LYS A 35 -9.85 13.20 25.92
C LYS A 35 -10.97 12.39 26.57
N ALA A 36 -11.07 11.11 26.25
CA ALA A 36 -11.95 10.22 27.02
C ALA A 36 -11.37 10.05 28.44
N SER A 37 -12.20 10.15 29.47
CA SER A 37 -11.79 10.10 30.89
C SER A 37 -10.89 8.91 31.20
N TYR A 38 -11.27 7.70 30.75
CA TYR A 38 -10.50 6.47 30.96
C TYR A 38 -9.22 6.37 30.10
N SER A 39 -9.04 7.22 29.09
CA SER A 39 -7.94 7.05 28.14
C SER A 39 -6.60 7.21 28.83
N ASN A 40 -5.67 6.29 28.56
CA ASN A 40 -4.27 6.44 28.91
C ASN A 40 -3.61 7.61 28.14
N TRP A 41 -2.50 8.12 28.70
CA TRP A 41 -1.78 9.31 28.26
C TRP A 41 -0.27 9.14 28.43
N GLY A 42 0.51 10.06 27.88
CA GLY A 42 1.97 10.13 28.05
C GLY A 42 2.74 9.93 26.75
N SER A 43 4.06 10.15 26.81
CA SER A 43 4.99 10.29 25.67
C SER A 43 4.92 9.16 24.62
N SER A 44 4.50 7.97 25.05
CA SER A 44 4.41 6.79 24.18
C SER A 44 3.18 6.74 23.29
N ILE A 45 2.17 7.62 23.43
CA ILE A 45 0.96 7.61 22.57
C ILE A 45 1.31 8.00 21.12
N SER A 46 0.91 7.15 20.17
CA SER A 46 1.14 7.35 18.73
C SER A 46 0.02 8.17 18.09
N VAL A 47 -1.23 7.73 18.23
CA VAL A 47 -2.42 8.41 17.68
C VAL A 47 -3.61 8.20 18.61
N CYS A 48 -4.71 8.90 18.36
CA CYS A 48 -6.00 8.65 19.00
C CYS A 48 -7.07 8.28 17.98
N ALA A 49 -8.15 7.64 18.44
CA ALA A 49 -9.34 7.40 17.65
C ALA A 49 -10.62 7.68 18.46
N PRO A 50 -11.77 7.91 17.80
CA PRO A 50 -13.05 8.09 18.47
C PRO A 50 -13.45 6.87 19.31
N SER A 51 -14.09 7.14 20.44
CA SER A 51 -14.69 6.18 21.36
C SER A 51 -15.75 6.88 22.23
N ASN A 52 -16.27 6.20 23.25
CA ASN A 52 -17.19 6.78 24.22
C ASN A 52 -16.45 7.61 25.29
N ASN A 53 -17.18 8.03 26.34
CA ASN A 53 -16.61 8.76 27.48
C ASN A 53 -17.04 8.14 28.83
N ALA A 54 -16.84 6.82 28.99
CA ALA A 54 -17.21 6.13 30.23
C ALA A 54 -16.32 6.52 31.43
N PRO A 55 -16.78 6.33 32.68
CA PRO A 55 -15.91 6.47 33.85
C PRO A 55 -14.67 5.56 33.76
N PRO A 56 -13.51 6.00 34.30
CA PRO A 56 -12.32 5.16 34.39
C PRO A 56 -12.56 3.91 35.26
N GLY A 57 -12.32 2.73 34.68
CA GLY A 57 -12.49 1.46 35.36
C GLY A 57 -12.07 0.28 34.49
N PHE A 58 -12.10 -0.91 35.07
CA PHE A 58 -11.82 -2.16 34.37
C PHE A 58 -12.71 -3.27 34.90
N TRP A 59 -12.85 -4.33 34.12
CA TRP A 59 -13.63 -5.51 34.50
C TRP A 59 -12.71 -6.69 34.79
N LEU A 60 -12.98 -7.38 35.89
CA LEU A 60 -12.35 -8.65 36.27
C LEU A 60 -13.42 -9.73 36.45
N GLN A 61 -13.08 -10.97 36.15
CA GLN A 61 -14.02 -12.08 36.23
C GLN A 61 -14.46 -12.38 37.67
N GLU A 62 -13.56 -12.17 38.63
CA GLU A 62 -13.75 -12.50 40.04
C GLU A 62 -14.46 -11.38 40.82
N SER A 63 -14.43 -10.14 40.32
CA SER A 63 -14.86 -8.94 41.06
C SER A 63 -15.86 -8.07 40.30
N GLY A 64 -16.12 -8.37 39.02
CA GLY A 64 -16.90 -7.53 38.15
C GLY A 64 -16.18 -6.23 37.80
N TYR A 65 -16.94 -5.16 37.55
CA TYR A 65 -16.42 -3.85 37.22
C TYR A 65 -15.88 -3.13 38.47
N LEU A 66 -14.67 -2.59 38.36
CA LEU A 66 -14.00 -1.82 39.41
C LEU A 66 -13.60 -0.45 38.85
N SER A 67 -14.03 0.61 39.55
CA SER A 67 -13.62 1.99 39.25
C SER A 67 -12.14 2.20 39.55
N THR A 68 -11.44 2.97 38.71
CA THR A 68 -10.05 3.36 39.01
C THR A 68 -10.03 4.66 39.83
N PRO A 69 -9.42 4.69 41.02
CA PRO A 69 -9.30 5.92 41.80
C PRO A 69 -8.27 6.90 41.19
N PRO A 70 -8.47 8.23 41.32
CA PRO A 70 -9.64 8.89 41.88
C PRO A 70 -10.90 8.69 41.03
N GLU A 71 -12.05 8.50 41.67
CA GLU A 71 -13.30 8.33 40.93
C GLU A 71 -13.76 9.64 40.30
N VAL A 72 -14.30 9.55 39.08
CA VAL A 72 -14.85 10.70 38.36
C VAL A 72 -16.34 10.81 38.65
N THR A 73 -16.73 11.85 39.38
CA THR A 73 -18.14 12.13 39.75
C THR A 73 -18.81 13.16 38.83
N GLN A 74 -18.06 13.73 37.89
CA GLN A 74 -18.54 14.75 36.97
C GLN A 74 -19.30 14.12 35.80
N ASN A 75 -20.20 14.88 35.17
CA ASN A 75 -20.85 14.44 33.93
C ASN A 75 -19.83 14.30 32.79
N LEU A 76 -19.87 13.19 32.06
CA LEU A 76 -18.93 12.86 30.99
C LEU A 76 -19.63 12.89 29.63
N PRO A 77 -19.71 14.07 28.97
CA PRO A 77 -20.40 14.19 27.69
C PRO A 77 -19.62 13.49 26.57
N GLY A 78 -20.35 12.93 25.61
CA GLY A 78 -19.79 12.24 24.46
C GLY A 78 -20.71 11.09 24.02
N LEU A 79 -20.80 10.87 22.72
CA LEU A 79 -21.54 9.73 22.16
C LEU A 79 -20.66 8.47 22.21
N GLY A 80 -21.30 7.31 22.38
CA GLY A 80 -20.64 6.03 22.17
C GLY A 80 -20.52 5.68 20.69
N VAL A 81 -19.82 4.58 20.41
CA VAL A 81 -19.69 4.04 19.06
C VAL A 81 -20.94 3.21 18.76
N PHE A 82 -21.68 3.58 17.72
CA PHE A 82 -22.80 2.77 17.26
C PHE A 82 -22.28 1.54 16.50
N THR A 83 -22.64 0.34 16.96
CA THR A 83 -22.17 -0.91 16.37
C THR A 83 -23.20 -2.02 16.53
N ALA A 84 -23.07 -3.08 15.73
CA ALA A 84 -23.77 -4.34 15.98
C ALA A 84 -23.35 -4.93 17.33
N ASP A 85 -24.29 -5.62 17.97
CA ASP A 85 -24.14 -6.25 19.28
C ASP A 85 -24.44 -7.75 19.18
N GLN A 86 -24.11 -8.52 20.22
CA GLN A 86 -24.57 -9.90 20.31
C GLN A 86 -26.09 -9.93 20.50
N VAL A 87 -26.76 -10.81 19.77
CA VAL A 87 -28.22 -10.93 19.81
C VAL A 87 -28.69 -11.36 21.21
N GLY A 88 -29.57 -10.57 21.81
CA GLY A 88 -30.24 -10.90 23.07
C GLY A 88 -29.40 -10.65 24.32
N ALA A 89 -29.70 -11.37 25.41
CA ALA A 89 -29.11 -11.15 26.74
C ALA A 89 -27.56 -11.25 26.84
N PRO A 90 -26.83 -11.92 25.93
CA PRO A 90 -25.36 -11.87 25.91
C PRO A 90 -24.75 -10.54 25.42
N GLY A 91 -25.54 -9.69 24.75
CA GLY A 91 -25.12 -8.37 24.26
C GLY A 91 -25.03 -7.30 25.34
N TYR A 92 -24.46 -6.15 24.98
CA TYR A 92 -24.47 -4.94 25.80
C TYR A 92 -25.88 -4.35 25.96
N ASP A 93 -26.70 -4.46 24.91
CA ASP A 93 -28.07 -4.01 24.83
C ASP A 93 -29.02 -5.17 24.50
N SER A 94 -30.30 -5.00 24.83
CA SER A 94 -31.32 -6.03 24.57
C SER A 94 -31.65 -6.25 23.08
N GLY A 95 -31.15 -5.38 22.19
CA GLY A 95 -31.34 -5.47 20.74
C GLY A 95 -30.04 -5.81 20.01
N ASP A 96 -30.09 -5.94 18.69
CA ASP A 96 -28.95 -6.36 17.86
C ASP A 96 -27.88 -5.26 17.64
N TYR A 97 -28.05 -4.10 18.28
CA TYR A 97 -27.19 -2.93 18.15
C TYR A 97 -27.02 -2.23 19.48
N THR A 98 -25.84 -1.64 19.69
CA THR A 98 -25.55 -0.78 20.83
C THR A 98 -25.04 0.59 20.37
N ASN A 99 -25.41 1.64 21.10
CA ASN A 99 -24.88 3.00 20.91
C ASN A 99 -23.90 3.42 22.02
N THR A 100 -23.57 2.52 22.95
CA THR A 100 -22.72 2.82 24.12
C THR A 100 -21.31 2.23 24.02
N PHE A 101 -21.02 1.43 22.98
CA PHE A 101 -19.74 0.75 22.82
C PHE A 101 -18.55 1.73 22.90
N GLY A 102 -17.51 1.33 23.62
CA GLY A 102 -16.41 2.23 23.95
C GLY A 102 -15.23 1.59 24.68
N GLY A 103 -14.41 2.44 25.31
CA GLY A 103 -13.12 2.04 25.86
C GLY A 103 -11.96 2.25 24.88
N THR A 104 -10.71 2.21 25.38
CA THR A 104 -9.52 2.24 24.51
C THR A 104 -9.47 1.02 23.59
N SER A 105 -10.04 -0.10 24.05
CA SER A 105 -10.28 -1.30 23.25
C SER A 105 -11.15 -1.05 22.02
N SER A 106 -12.07 -0.08 22.02
CA SER A 106 -12.85 0.26 20.82
C SER A 106 -12.13 1.23 19.88
N ALA A 107 -11.25 2.09 20.41
CA ALA A 107 -10.43 2.99 19.60
C ALA A 107 -9.37 2.22 18.78
N THR A 108 -8.79 1.16 19.36
CA THR A 108 -7.76 0.32 18.74
C THR A 108 -8.18 -0.30 17.39
N PRO A 109 -9.33 -0.99 17.25
CA PRO A 109 -9.76 -1.57 15.98
C PRO A 109 -10.07 -0.51 14.90
N VAL A 110 -10.44 0.72 15.28
CA VAL A 110 -10.57 1.82 14.32
C VAL A 110 -9.21 2.14 13.68
N VAL A 111 -8.16 2.28 14.49
CA VAL A 111 -6.80 2.52 13.98
C VAL A 111 -6.29 1.33 13.18
N ALA A 112 -6.56 0.09 13.62
CA ALA A 112 -6.21 -1.12 12.89
C ALA A 112 -6.90 -1.19 11.52
N GLY A 113 -8.18 -0.80 11.44
CA GLY A 113 -8.92 -0.70 10.18
C GLY A 113 -8.29 0.31 9.23
N VAL A 114 -7.87 1.48 9.72
CA VAL A 114 -7.15 2.46 8.90
C VAL A 114 -5.80 1.93 8.44
N ALA A 115 -5.06 1.23 9.31
CA ALA A 115 -3.81 0.57 8.93
C ALA A 115 -4.02 -0.48 7.82
N ALA A 116 -5.11 -1.25 7.89
CA ALA A 116 -5.48 -2.19 6.84
C ALA A 116 -5.81 -1.48 5.52
N LEU A 117 -6.52 -0.33 5.56
CA LEU A 117 -6.76 0.48 4.37
C LEU A 117 -5.45 1.02 3.76
N ILE A 118 -4.53 1.52 4.58
CA ILE A 118 -3.18 1.94 4.14
C ILE A 118 -2.48 0.80 3.39
N LEU A 119 -2.47 -0.40 3.98
CA LEU A 119 -1.81 -1.57 3.39
C LEU A 119 -2.53 -2.09 2.14
N SER A 120 -3.86 -1.98 2.07
CA SER A 120 -4.60 -2.30 0.84
C SER A 120 -4.23 -1.36 -0.32
N ALA A 121 -3.97 -0.08 -0.01
CA ALA A 121 -3.56 0.91 -0.98
C ALA A 121 -2.08 0.77 -1.37
N ASN A 122 -1.23 0.31 -0.46
CA ASN A 122 0.17 0.01 -0.73
C ASN A 122 0.66 -1.18 0.14
N PRO A 123 0.59 -2.42 -0.40
CA PRO A 123 0.98 -3.63 0.35
C PRO A 123 2.47 -3.76 0.63
N ARG A 124 3.31 -2.84 0.12
CA ARG A 124 4.77 -2.87 0.28
C ARG A 124 5.26 -2.09 1.50
N LEU A 125 4.36 -1.33 2.16
CA LEU A 125 4.72 -0.54 3.32
C LEU A 125 5.09 -1.46 4.50
N THR A 126 6.20 -1.13 5.15
CA THR A 126 6.59 -1.74 6.43
C THR A 126 5.69 -1.25 7.56
N ALA A 127 5.62 -1.98 8.67
CA ALA A 127 4.87 -1.56 9.86
C ALA A 127 5.28 -0.16 10.37
N ARG A 128 6.58 0.17 10.28
CA ARG A 128 7.12 1.48 10.64
C ARG A 128 6.60 2.60 9.72
N GLU A 129 6.50 2.34 8.42
CA GLU A 129 5.97 3.30 7.46
C GLU A 129 4.46 3.49 7.62
N VAL A 130 3.71 2.42 7.88
CA VAL A 130 2.28 2.50 8.21
C VAL A 130 2.07 3.38 9.44
N ARG A 131 2.85 3.16 10.51
CA ARG A 131 2.81 4.03 11.69
C ARG A 131 3.16 5.48 11.34
N GLY A 132 4.22 5.69 10.57
CA GLY A 132 4.62 7.03 10.13
C GLY A 132 3.49 7.74 9.40
N ILE A 133 2.80 7.06 8.47
CA ILE A 133 1.66 7.61 7.74
C ILE A 133 0.51 7.97 8.69
N LEU A 134 0.14 7.07 9.61
CA LEU A 134 -0.90 7.36 10.61
C LEU A 134 -0.59 8.62 11.42
N GLN A 135 0.66 8.78 11.86
CA GLN A 135 1.12 9.94 12.63
C GLN A 135 1.17 11.24 11.80
N GLU A 136 1.70 11.18 10.58
CA GLU A 136 1.85 12.33 9.68
C GLU A 136 0.49 12.90 9.24
N THR A 137 -0.52 12.02 9.12
CA THR A 137 -1.82 12.36 8.52
C THR A 137 -2.94 12.60 9.52
N ALA A 138 -2.69 12.34 10.81
CA ALA A 138 -3.65 12.53 11.87
C ALA A 138 -4.11 13.99 12.00
N ASP A 139 -5.41 14.18 12.27
CA ASP A 139 -6.00 15.49 12.52
C ASP A 139 -5.69 15.94 13.94
N LYS A 140 -5.20 17.18 14.08
CA LYS A 140 -4.87 17.77 15.37
C LYS A 140 -6.16 18.21 16.07
N ILE A 141 -6.62 17.39 17.02
CA ILE A 141 -7.67 17.76 17.97
C ILE A 141 -7.05 18.30 19.25
N VAL A 142 -7.63 19.35 19.82
CA VAL A 142 -7.12 20.03 21.01
C VAL A 142 -8.18 19.99 22.10
N ASP A 143 -7.76 19.65 23.30
CA ASP A 143 -8.58 19.69 24.50
C ASP A 143 -7.89 20.57 25.56
N PRO A 144 -8.36 21.81 25.78
CA PRO A 144 -7.75 22.72 26.74
C PRO A 144 -8.20 22.45 28.19
N ASP A 145 -9.26 21.67 28.37
CA ASP A 145 -9.90 21.46 29.67
C ASP A 145 -9.05 20.53 30.56
N PRO A 146 -9.15 20.64 31.90
CA PRO A 146 -8.46 19.72 32.78
C PRO A 146 -9.15 18.35 32.74
N ASP A 147 -8.37 17.28 32.80
CA ASP A 147 -8.94 15.93 32.86
C ASP A 147 -9.72 15.76 34.18
N PRO A 148 -10.87 15.07 34.17
CA PRO A 148 -11.75 15.03 35.33
C PRO A 148 -11.26 14.11 36.46
N GLN A 149 -10.22 13.30 36.23
CA GLN A 149 -9.70 12.34 37.21
C GLN A 149 -8.52 12.91 38.01
N PHE A 150 -7.60 13.62 37.35
CA PHE A 150 -6.37 14.14 37.95
C PHE A 150 -6.19 15.66 37.78
N GLY A 151 -7.05 16.33 37.00
CA GLY A 151 -6.99 17.78 36.78
C GLY A 151 -5.87 18.24 35.84
N ASN A 152 -5.18 17.33 35.14
CA ASN A 152 -4.08 17.66 34.25
C ASN A 152 -4.57 18.32 32.97
N ARG A 153 -3.72 19.11 32.32
CA ARG A 153 -3.99 19.71 31.00
C ARG A 153 -2.89 19.30 30.03
N MET A 154 -3.15 18.30 29.18
CA MET A 154 -2.14 17.77 28.26
C MET A 154 -2.67 17.52 26.84
N GLY A 155 -3.81 18.15 26.48
CA GLY A 155 -4.41 18.06 25.15
C GLY A 155 -3.80 18.96 24.09
N ASN A 156 -2.88 19.85 24.46
CA ASN A 156 -2.13 20.69 23.52
C ASN A 156 -1.00 19.91 22.85
N TYR A 157 -0.57 20.37 21.67
CA TYR A 157 0.58 19.81 20.96
C TYR A 157 1.83 20.65 21.24
N ASP A 158 2.92 19.96 21.56
CA ASP A 158 4.24 20.56 21.65
C ASP A 158 4.69 21.07 20.27
N THR A 159 5.25 22.28 20.22
CA THR A 159 5.62 22.96 18.98
C THR A 159 6.82 22.32 18.28
N ASN A 160 7.69 21.64 19.01
CA ASN A 160 8.92 21.04 18.50
C ASN A 160 8.67 19.67 17.88
N ASN A 161 7.91 18.81 18.58
CA ASN A 161 7.64 17.43 18.12
C ASN A 161 6.24 17.25 17.52
N ARG A 162 5.38 18.28 17.58
CA ARG A 162 4.00 18.30 17.06
C ARG A 162 3.13 17.19 17.66
N ARG A 163 3.38 16.80 18.91
CA ARG A 163 2.71 15.71 19.63
C ARG A 163 2.01 16.21 20.90
N SER A 164 0.86 15.63 21.22
CA SER A 164 0.12 15.80 22.46
C SER A 164 0.28 14.57 23.35
N ASP A 165 0.35 14.77 24.67
CA ASP A 165 0.37 13.65 25.62
C ASP A 165 -0.96 12.92 25.76
N TRP A 166 -2.06 13.53 25.33
CA TRP A 166 -3.37 12.88 25.29
C TRP A 166 -3.66 12.23 23.94
N PHE A 167 -3.27 12.88 22.85
CA PHE A 167 -3.69 12.47 21.50
C PHE A 167 -2.56 11.92 20.63
N GLY A 168 -1.33 11.87 21.13
CA GLY A 168 -0.16 11.52 20.33
C GLY A 168 0.01 12.50 19.18
N TYR A 169 0.15 11.98 17.96
CA TYR A 169 0.18 12.80 16.75
C TYR A 169 -1.21 13.24 16.27
N GLY A 170 -2.29 12.86 16.96
CA GLY A 170 -3.64 13.35 16.71
C GLY A 170 -4.64 12.24 16.41
N LYS A 171 -5.84 12.64 16.00
CA LYS A 171 -6.93 11.73 15.67
C LYS A 171 -6.74 11.12 14.28
N VAL A 172 -6.86 9.80 14.18
CA VAL A 172 -6.67 9.07 12.92
C VAL A 172 -7.58 9.63 11.82
N ASN A 173 -7.02 9.83 10.62
CA ASN A 173 -7.75 10.28 9.43
C ASN A 173 -7.55 9.27 8.29
N ALA A 174 -8.57 8.46 8.02
CA ALA A 174 -8.48 7.37 7.03
C ALA A 174 -8.19 7.88 5.62
N LEU A 175 -8.84 8.97 5.19
CA LEU A 175 -8.69 9.53 3.86
C LEU A 175 -7.26 10.03 3.62
N LYS A 176 -6.75 10.89 4.50
CA LYS A 176 -5.39 11.44 4.39
C LYS A 176 -4.33 10.34 4.47
N ALA A 177 -4.55 9.34 5.32
CA ALA A 177 -3.66 8.20 5.48
C ALA A 177 -3.58 7.35 4.20
N VAL A 178 -4.72 6.99 3.61
CA VAL A 178 -4.76 6.24 2.34
C VAL A 178 -4.13 7.04 1.21
N GLN A 179 -4.42 8.34 1.10
CA GLN A 179 -3.79 9.20 0.11
C GLN A 179 -2.27 9.28 0.27
N ALA A 180 -1.75 9.28 1.51
CA ALA A 180 -0.32 9.24 1.78
C ALA A 180 0.31 7.88 1.43
N ALA A 181 -0.41 6.78 1.66
CA ALA A 181 0.02 5.44 1.26
C ALA A 181 0.18 5.31 -0.25
N VAL A 182 -0.77 5.85 -1.01
CA VAL A 182 -0.72 5.95 -2.48
C VAL A 182 0.49 6.78 -2.92
N ARG A 183 0.73 7.95 -2.29
CA ARG A 183 1.91 8.79 -2.55
C ARG A 183 3.24 8.08 -2.35
N LYS A 184 3.42 7.39 -1.21
CA LYS A 184 4.65 6.66 -0.92
C LYS A 184 4.88 5.46 -1.86
N GLY A 185 3.85 5.00 -2.56
CA GLY A 185 3.96 4.01 -3.63
C GLY A 185 4.37 4.57 -4.99
N GLY A 186 4.62 5.89 -5.11
CA GLY A 186 4.86 6.57 -6.39
C GLY A 186 3.59 7.07 -7.09
N GLY A 187 2.43 7.01 -6.42
CA GLY A 187 1.14 7.45 -6.95
C GLY A 187 0.83 8.92 -6.64
N ASN A 188 0.60 9.73 -7.68
CA ASN A 188 0.13 11.10 -7.52
C ASN A 188 -1.34 11.08 -7.03
N PRO A 189 -1.71 11.70 -5.90
CA PRO A 189 -3.04 11.58 -5.28
C PRO A 189 -4.11 12.44 -5.97
N ASN A 190 -3.78 13.08 -7.09
CA ASN A 190 -4.76 13.73 -7.93
C ASN A 190 -5.53 12.66 -8.69
N ILE A 191 -6.76 12.39 -8.23
CA ILE A 191 -7.79 11.74 -9.01
C ILE A 191 -8.11 12.67 -10.18
N GLY A 192 -7.36 12.47 -11.26
CA GLY A 192 -7.28 13.28 -12.47
C GLY A 192 -5.95 12.92 -13.11
N GLY A 193 -5.97 11.93 -13.99
CA GLY A 193 -4.82 11.15 -14.47
C GLY A 193 -3.51 11.93 -14.55
N ALA A 194 -2.42 11.32 -14.08
CA ALA A 194 -1.09 11.90 -14.20
C ALA A 194 -0.83 12.24 -15.68
N ARG A 195 -0.97 13.51 -16.05
CA ARG A 195 -0.69 14.01 -17.39
C ARG A 195 0.81 14.25 -17.47
N PHE A 196 1.50 13.36 -18.16
CA PHE A 196 2.88 13.60 -18.55
C PHE A 196 2.92 14.66 -19.66
N SER A 197 3.91 15.55 -19.62
CA SER A 197 3.98 16.71 -20.52
C SER A 197 4.19 16.35 -21.99
N ASP A 198 4.63 15.12 -22.28
CA ASP A 198 5.17 14.66 -23.56
C ASP A 198 4.39 13.49 -24.18
N ILE A 199 3.20 13.14 -23.67
CA ILE A 199 2.39 12.04 -24.19
C ILE A 199 1.14 12.47 -24.97
N SER A 200 0.79 13.77 -24.96
CA SER A 200 -0.39 14.27 -25.67
C SER A 200 -0.27 14.02 -27.17
N GLY A 201 -1.20 13.26 -27.74
CA GLY A 201 -1.19 12.87 -29.15
C GLY A 201 -0.23 11.73 -29.48
N HIS A 202 0.44 11.16 -28.48
CA HIS A 202 1.34 10.01 -28.67
C HIS A 202 0.52 8.73 -28.85
N TRP A 203 0.93 7.81 -29.73
CA TRP A 203 0.17 6.59 -30.03
C TRP A 203 -0.07 5.68 -28.81
N ALA A 204 0.82 5.76 -27.82
CA ALA A 204 0.74 5.00 -26.58
C ALA A 204 0.07 5.74 -25.41
N GLU A 205 -0.42 6.97 -25.62
CA GLU A 205 -0.97 7.86 -24.59
C GLU A 205 -1.94 7.13 -23.66
N LYS A 206 -2.99 6.51 -24.22
CA LYS A 206 -4.01 5.81 -23.44
C LYS A 206 -3.46 4.67 -22.58
N PHE A 207 -2.46 3.93 -23.08
CA PHE A 207 -1.83 2.86 -22.31
C PHE A 207 -1.02 3.43 -21.15
N ILE A 208 -0.26 4.49 -21.42
CA ILE A 208 0.58 5.17 -20.43
C ILE A 208 -0.32 5.78 -19.34
N GLU A 209 -1.35 6.53 -19.70
CA GLU A 209 -2.29 7.13 -18.75
C GLU A 209 -2.97 6.07 -17.88
N ALA A 210 -3.41 4.95 -18.48
CA ALA A 210 -4.08 3.90 -17.75
C ALA A 210 -3.15 3.18 -16.76
N LEU A 211 -1.91 2.89 -17.16
CA LEU A 211 -0.91 2.32 -16.26
C LEU A 211 -0.47 3.30 -15.16
N ALA A 212 -0.38 4.59 -15.48
CA ALA A 212 -0.06 5.63 -14.49
C ALA A 212 -1.20 5.80 -13.49
N GLY A 213 -2.45 5.80 -13.95
CA GLY A 213 -3.64 5.81 -13.09
C GLY A 213 -3.77 4.57 -12.20
N ALA A 214 -3.20 3.44 -12.65
CA ALA A 214 -3.07 2.21 -11.85
C ALA A 214 -1.82 2.18 -10.95
N ASN A 215 -1.02 3.26 -10.91
CA ASN A 215 0.25 3.35 -10.19
C ASN A 215 1.27 2.26 -10.57
N ILE A 216 1.20 1.76 -11.80
CA ILE A 216 2.13 0.75 -12.31
C ILE A 216 3.40 1.41 -12.84
N ILE A 217 3.25 2.58 -13.50
CA ILE A 217 4.35 3.36 -14.08
C ILE A 217 4.40 4.77 -13.49
N SER A 218 5.58 5.37 -13.58
CA SER A 218 5.85 6.75 -13.15
C SER A 218 6.68 7.48 -14.21
N GLY A 219 6.53 8.80 -14.22
CA GLY A 219 7.30 9.70 -15.08
C GLY A 219 8.69 10.01 -14.52
N LEU A 220 9.40 10.86 -15.23
CA LEU A 220 10.70 11.41 -14.86
C LEU A 220 10.52 12.62 -13.92
N PRO A 221 11.57 13.03 -13.18
CA PRO A 221 11.49 14.15 -12.25
C PRO A 221 11.07 15.49 -12.86
N ASP A 222 11.24 15.66 -14.17
CA ASP A 222 10.86 16.86 -14.93
C ASP A 222 9.37 16.88 -15.34
N GLY A 223 8.59 15.86 -14.98
CA GLY A 223 7.17 15.74 -15.32
C GLY A 223 6.88 15.08 -16.67
N SER A 224 7.91 14.72 -17.44
CA SER A 224 7.77 13.94 -18.68
C SER A 224 7.62 12.44 -18.39
N PHE A 225 7.16 11.66 -19.36
CA PHE A 225 7.21 10.21 -19.34
C PHE A 225 8.45 9.66 -20.04
N GLY A 226 8.91 10.34 -21.10
CA GLY A 226 9.93 9.86 -22.03
C GLY A 226 9.46 8.63 -22.81
N PRO A 227 8.37 8.68 -23.59
CA PRO A 227 7.80 7.50 -24.25
C PRO A 227 8.78 6.80 -25.19
N ASP A 228 9.64 7.55 -25.87
CA ASP A 228 10.61 7.01 -26.83
C ASP A 228 11.96 6.62 -26.21
N ASN A 229 12.15 6.84 -24.90
CA ASN A 229 13.39 6.43 -24.24
C ASN A 229 13.48 4.90 -24.19
N ILE A 230 14.67 4.40 -24.46
CA ILE A 230 14.99 2.97 -24.34
C ILE A 230 15.05 2.58 -22.86
N LEU A 231 14.61 1.37 -22.57
CA LEU A 231 14.52 0.84 -21.22
C LEU A 231 15.55 -0.27 -20.98
N ASN A 232 16.24 -0.19 -19.83
CA ASN A 232 17.19 -1.21 -19.43
C ASN A 232 16.56 -2.33 -18.58
N ARG A 233 17.31 -3.42 -18.39
CA ARG A 233 16.85 -4.61 -17.68
C ARG A 233 16.48 -4.37 -16.22
N ALA A 234 17.18 -3.47 -15.52
CA ALA A 234 16.83 -3.11 -14.15
C ALA A 234 15.48 -2.36 -14.07
N GLN A 235 15.27 -1.39 -14.95
CA GLN A 235 14.00 -0.67 -15.07
C GLN A 235 12.86 -1.62 -15.45
N TYR A 236 13.12 -2.58 -16.34
CA TYR A 236 12.11 -3.56 -16.73
C TYR A 236 11.71 -4.47 -15.57
N ALA A 237 12.69 -4.95 -14.79
CA ALA A 237 12.41 -5.74 -13.60
C ALA A 237 11.53 -4.98 -12.60
N ALA A 238 11.79 -3.68 -12.39
CA ALA A 238 10.95 -2.83 -11.55
C ALA A 238 9.51 -2.71 -12.08
N LEU A 239 9.34 -2.52 -13.39
CA LEU A 239 8.02 -2.48 -14.04
C LEU A 239 7.25 -3.80 -13.90
N LEU A 240 7.91 -4.94 -14.13
CA LEU A 240 7.31 -6.26 -13.97
C LEU A 240 6.82 -6.50 -12.55
N VAL A 241 7.62 -6.13 -11.56
CA VAL A 241 7.26 -6.22 -10.14
C VAL A 241 6.09 -5.29 -9.82
N SER A 242 6.04 -4.11 -10.43
CA SER A 242 4.93 -3.17 -10.33
C SER A 242 3.62 -3.74 -10.88
N ALA A 243 3.65 -4.24 -12.11
CA ALA A 243 2.46 -4.71 -12.79
C ALA A 243 1.94 -6.05 -12.26
N PHE A 244 2.83 -7.01 -12.03
CA PHE A 244 2.45 -8.41 -11.88
C PHE A 244 2.64 -9.00 -10.49
N SER A 245 3.41 -8.33 -9.60
CA SER A 245 3.80 -8.88 -8.29
C SER A 245 4.25 -10.36 -8.36
N PRO A 246 5.35 -10.67 -9.09
CA PRO A 246 5.74 -12.04 -9.41
C PRO A 246 5.84 -12.94 -8.16
N ILE A 247 5.21 -14.12 -8.25
CA ILE A 247 5.27 -15.16 -7.22
C ILE A 247 6.56 -15.98 -7.43
N PRO A 248 7.39 -16.21 -6.40
CA PRO A 248 8.60 -17.02 -6.54
C PRO A 248 8.32 -18.46 -6.98
N LYS A 249 8.93 -18.88 -8.09
CA LYS A 249 8.91 -20.25 -8.65
C LYS A 249 10.25 -20.95 -8.50
N VAL A 250 11.34 -20.19 -8.50
CA VAL A 250 12.70 -20.69 -8.34
C VAL A 250 13.43 -19.99 -7.18
N ALA A 251 14.55 -20.58 -6.76
CA ALA A 251 15.44 -19.98 -5.78
C ALA A 251 16.07 -18.68 -6.29
N ALA A 252 16.45 -17.80 -5.38
CA ALA A 252 17.13 -16.55 -5.74
C ALA A 252 18.49 -16.84 -6.38
N THR A 253 18.74 -16.26 -7.55
CA THR A 253 20.08 -16.26 -8.15
C THR A 253 20.86 -15.04 -7.65
N ASN A 254 22.05 -15.26 -7.08
CA ASN A 254 22.95 -14.17 -6.73
C ASN A 254 23.77 -13.76 -7.96
N PHE A 255 23.37 -12.67 -8.60
CA PHE A 255 24.09 -12.12 -9.75
C PHE A 255 25.32 -11.32 -9.30
N ILE A 256 26.47 -11.60 -9.91
CA ILE A 256 27.77 -11.01 -9.53
C ILE A 256 27.90 -9.53 -9.92
N ASP A 257 27.10 -9.08 -10.88
CA ASP A 257 27.05 -7.71 -11.40
C ASP A 257 25.90 -6.89 -10.81
N VAL A 258 25.25 -7.39 -9.76
CA VAL A 258 24.19 -6.69 -9.01
C VAL A 258 24.61 -6.57 -7.54
N SER A 259 25.10 -5.39 -7.16
CA SER A 259 25.55 -5.13 -5.79
C SER A 259 24.40 -5.23 -4.77
N ALA A 260 24.74 -5.46 -3.50
CA ALA A 260 23.76 -5.53 -2.41
C ALA A 260 22.96 -4.23 -2.24
N SER A 261 23.57 -3.08 -2.54
CA SER A 261 22.98 -1.75 -2.46
C SER A 261 22.36 -1.25 -3.78
N PHE A 262 22.37 -2.06 -4.84
CA PHE A 262 21.81 -1.65 -6.13
C PHE A 262 20.30 -1.41 -6.01
N TRP A 263 19.83 -0.25 -6.47
CA TRP A 263 18.44 0.21 -6.28
C TRP A 263 17.39 -0.81 -6.77
N ALA A 264 17.68 -1.52 -7.87
CA ALA A 264 16.77 -2.50 -8.44
C ALA A 264 17.01 -3.93 -7.94
N ARG A 265 17.92 -4.17 -6.99
CA ARG A 265 18.30 -5.52 -6.55
C ARG A 265 17.07 -6.38 -6.21
N SER A 266 16.18 -5.85 -5.37
CA SER A 266 14.96 -6.58 -4.96
C SER A 266 14.04 -6.83 -6.15
N ALA A 267 13.92 -5.87 -7.08
CA ALA A 267 13.09 -6.04 -8.26
C ALA A 267 13.64 -7.11 -9.21
N ILE A 268 14.96 -7.11 -9.42
CA ILE A 268 15.68 -8.11 -10.21
C ILE A 268 15.50 -9.51 -9.60
N GLU A 269 15.68 -9.64 -8.29
CA GLU A 269 15.47 -10.92 -7.60
C GLU A 269 14.05 -11.43 -7.78
N ARG A 270 13.04 -10.58 -7.58
CA ARG A 270 11.63 -10.96 -7.71
C ARG A 270 11.25 -11.33 -9.13
N ALA A 271 11.71 -10.56 -10.12
CA ALA A 271 11.48 -10.86 -11.54
C ALA A 271 12.17 -12.17 -11.96
N ASN A 272 13.37 -12.43 -11.43
CA ASN A 272 14.09 -13.67 -11.69
C ASN A 272 13.40 -14.89 -11.07
N ARG A 273 13.07 -14.80 -9.78
CA ARG A 273 12.39 -15.88 -9.06
C ARG A 273 11.02 -16.17 -9.63
N GLY A 274 10.32 -15.15 -10.14
CA GLY A 274 9.02 -15.30 -10.80
C GLY A 274 9.08 -15.85 -12.22
N GLY A 275 10.27 -16.08 -12.78
CA GLY A 275 10.44 -16.62 -14.13
C GLY A 275 10.26 -15.59 -15.26
N PHE A 276 10.16 -14.30 -14.94
CA PHE A 276 10.07 -13.25 -15.95
C PHE A 276 11.42 -12.94 -16.59
N LEU A 277 12.50 -12.93 -15.81
CA LEU A 277 13.83 -12.57 -16.30
C LEU A 277 14.90 -13.58 -15.86
N SER A 278 15.62 -14.15 -16.82
CA SER A 278 16.82 -14.94 -16.55
C SER A 278 18.07 -14.07 -16.57
N GLY A 279 19.15 -14.57 -15.96
CA GLY A 279 20.49 -14.03 -16.17
C GLY A 279 21.18 -14.63 -17.39
N PHE A 280 22.37 -14.13 -17.66
CA PHE A 280 23.31 -14.60 -18.67
C PHE A 280 24.31 -15.60 -18.07
N PRO A 281 25.06 -16.34 -18.91
CA PRO A 281 26.16 -17.19 -18.45
C PRO A 281 27.14 -16.45 -17.53
N GLY A 282 27.68 -17.16 -16.54
CA GLY A 282 28.61 -16.59 -15.57
C GLY A 282 27.94 -15.76 -14.46
N LEU A 283 26.69 -16.07 -14.10
CA LEU A 283 25.94 -15.42 -13.02
C LEU A 283 25.79 -13.90 -13.19
N LYS A 284 25.65 -13.42 -14.43
CA LYS A 284 25.43 -11.99 -14.73
C LYS A 284 23.96 -11.70 -15.01
N PHE A 285 23.44 -10.58 -14.54
CA PHE A 285 22.11 -10.11 -14.89
C PHE A 285 22.11 -9.09 -16.03
N GLY A 286 23.16 -8.28 -16.16
CA GLY A 286 23.26 -7.16 -17.09
C GLY A 286 22.26 -6.03 -16.79
N PRO A 287 22.22 -5.45 -15.57
CA PRO A 287 21.16 -4.51 -15.17
C PRO A 287 21.04 -3.26 -16.04
N ASN A 288 22.16 -2.80 -16.62
CA ASN A 288 22.21 -1.62 -17.48
C ASN A 288 22.11 -1.94 -18.98
N GLN A 289 22.01 -3.23 -19.35
CA GLN A 289 21.79 -3.59 -20.75
C GLN A 289 20.34 -3.32 -21.15
N ASN A 290 20.14 -2.89 -22.39
CA ASN A 290 18.80 -2.69 -22.95
C ASN A 290 18.11 -4.04 -23.20
N LEU A 291 16.78 -4.02 -23.29
CA LEU A 291 16.01 -5.16 -23.80
C LEU A 291 15.59 -4.92 -25.23
N THR A 292 15.62 -5.99 -26.02
CA THR A 292 14.90 -6.06 -27.29
C THR A 292 13.41 -6.28 -27.08
N LYS A 293 12.60 -5.92 -28.09
CA LYS A 293 11.15 -6.19 -28.08
C LYS A 293 10.83 -7.67 -27.97
N THR A 294 11.63 -8.54 -28.58
CA THR A 294 11.50 -10.00 -28.44
C THR A 294 11.67 -10.45 -26.99
N GLU A 295 12.71 -9.98 -26.31
CA GLU A 295 12.99 -10.39 -24.92
C GLU A 295 11.87 -9.95 -23.97
N ALA A 296 11.30 -8.75 -24.18
CA ALA A 296 10.16 -8.28 -23.42
C ALA A 296 8.93 -9.19 -23.58
N ILE A 297 8.57 -9.55 -24.82
CA ILE A 297 7.42 -10.42 -25.10
C ILE A 297 7.63 -11.82 -24.50
N VAL A 298 8.81 -12.41 -24.73
CA VAL A 298 9.17 -13.72 -24.17
C VAL A 298 9.12 -13.68 -22.64
N SER A 299 9.62 -12.61 -22.03
CA SER A 299 9.59 -12.41 -20.59
C SER A 299 8.17 -12.40 -20.01
N LEU A 300 7.23 -11.70 -20.64
CA LEU A 300 5.83 -11.65 -20.21
C LEU A 300 5.15 -13.01 -20.32
N VAL A 301 5.30 -13.67 -21.48
CA VAL A 301 4.69 -14.99 -21.74
C VAL A 301 5.25 -16.06 -20.80
N ASN A 302 6.57 -16.11 -20.59
CA ASN A 302 7.18 -17.10 -19.72
C ASN A 302 6.88 -16.82 -18.23
N GLY A 303 6.97 -15.56 -17.80
CA GLY A 303 6.72 -15.18 -16.42
C GLY A 303 5.30 -15.48 -15.95
N LEU A 304 4.32 -15.28 -16.83
CA LEU A 304 2.91 -15.57 -16.58
C LEU A 304 2.48 -16.97 -17.05
N GLU A 305 3.39 -17.75 -17.63
CA GLU A 305 3.13 -19.08 -18.20
C GLU A 305 1.94 -19.11 -19.17
N LEU A 306 1.79 -18.05 -19.99
CA LEU A 306 0.71 -17.94 -20.96
C LEU A 306 0.82 -19.06 -22.00
N LYS A 307 -0.33 -19.58 -22.42
CA LYS A 307 -0.45 -20.71 -23.36
C LYS A 307 -1.44 -20.37 -24.48
N GLY A 308 -1.46 -21.21 -25.51
CA GLY A 308 -2.49 -21.20 -26.55
C GLY A 308 -2.04 -20.64 -27.90
N GLY A 309 -0.79 -20.22 -28.05
CA GLY A 309 -0.28 -19.65 -29.30
C GLY A 309 -0.07 -20.65 -30.43
N ASN A 310 -0.56 -20.32 -31.62
CA ASN A 310 -0.19 -20.98 -32.87
C ASN A 310 0.92 -20.18 -33.59
N THR A 311 1.95 -20.88 -34.09
CA THR A 311 3.01 -20.24 -34.90
C THR A 311 2.49 -19.72 -36.24
N ASP A 312 1.33 -20.19 -36.72
CA ASP A 312 0.65 -19.62 -37.88
C ASP A 312 0.32 -18.14 -37.71
N SER A 313 0.05 -17.69 -36.47
CA SER A 313 -0.28 -16.29 -36.17
C SER A 313 0.88 -15.34 -36.49
N LEU A 314 2.11 -15.86 -36.60
CA LEU A 314 3.28 -15.10 -37.04
C LEU A 314 3.22 -14.69 -38.52
N LYS A 315 2.30 -15.26 -39.33
CA LYS A 315 2.08 -14.87 -40.73
C LYS A 315 1.66 -13.41 -40.88
N VAL A 316 1.13 -12.79 -39.83
CA VAL A 316 0.80 -11.36 -39.82
C VAL A 316 2.04 -10.45 -39.92
N TYR A 317 3.22 -10.93 -39.52
CA TYR A 317 4.42 -10.11 -39.50
C TYR A 317 5.23 -10.24 -40.80
N THR A 318 5.45 -9.10 -41.44
CA THR A 318 6.28 -8.97 -42.65
C THR A 318 7.76 -9.28 -42.39
N ASP A 319 8.22 -9.03 -41.16
CA ASP A 319 9.59 -9.25 -40.69
C ASP A 319 9.75 -10.50 -39.82
N ARG A 320 8.82 -11.46 -39.92
CA ARG A 320 8.83 -12.71 -39.13
C ARG A 320 10.12 -13.53 -39.26
N SER A 321 10.86 -13.39 -40.36
CA SER A 321 12.14 -14.09 -40.56
C SER A 321 13.25 -13.60 -39.61
N GLN A 322 13.07 -12.43 -38.98
CA GLN A 322 13.99 -11.91 -37.97
C GLN A 322 13.67 -12.41 -36.55
N ILE A 323 12.55 -13.13 -36.36
CA ILE A 323 12.17 -13.67 -35.06
C ILE A 323 13.12 -14.82 -34.70
N PRO A 324 13.86 -14.75 -33.58
CA PRO A 324 14.70 -15.85 -33.15
C PRO A 324 13.90 -17.12 -32.89
N ASN A 325 14.46 -18.29 -33.25
CA ASN A 325 13.78 -19.59 -33.12
C ASN A 325 13.22 -19.85 -31.71
N PHE A 326 13.95 -19.44 -30.66
CA PHE A 326 13.53 -19.64 -29.27
C PHE A 326 12.28 -18.82 -28.90
N ALA A 327 11.96 -17.76 -29.65
CA ALA A 327 10.88 -16.83 -29.35
C ALA A 327 9.60 -17.10 -30.15
N LEU A 328 9.64 -17.99 -31.15
CA LEU A 328 8.51 -18.24 -32.06
C LEU A 328 7.22 -18.58 -31.33
N SER A 329 7.27 -19.52 -30.37
CA SER A 329 6.09 -19.95 -29.60
C SER A 329 5.55 -18.83 -28.69
N ALA A 330 6.45 -18.09 -28.05
CA ALA A 330 6.06 -17.01 -27.15
C ALA A 330 5.42 -15.84 -27.91
N ILE A 331 6.01 -15.43 -29.03
CA ILE A 331 5.46 -14.37 -29.86
C ILE A 331 4.14 -14.81 -30.49
N GLY A 332 4.01 -16.06 -30.93
CA GLY A 332 2.73 -16.62 -31.40
C GLY A 332 1.64 -16.52 -30.32
N THR A 333 1.96 -16.93 -29.10
CA THR A 333 1.06 -16.83 -27.93
C THR A 333 0.67 -15.39 -27.62
N ALA A 334 1.64 -14.49 -27.59
CA ALA A 334 1.35 -13.08 -27.35
C ALA A 334 0.51 -12.44 -28.46
N THR A 335 0.67 -12.90 -29.70
CA THR A 335 -0.12 -12.43 -30.85
C THR A 335 -1.58 -12.88 -30.70
N ASP A 336 -1.82 -14.16 -30.42
CA ASP A 336 -3.17 -14.71 -30.26
C ASP A 336 -3.92 -14.11 -29.07
N LEU A 337 -3.20 -13.76 -28.01
CA LEU A 337 -3.75 -13.10 -26.83
C LEU A 337 -3.89 -11.57 -26.99
N LYS A 338 -3.62 -11.03 -28.19
CA LYS A 338 -3.67 -9.58 -28.48
C LYS A 338 -2.76 -8.75 -27.56
N ILE A 339 -1.67 -9.35 -27.08
CA ILE A 339 -0.65 -8.69 -26.26
C ILE A 339 0.25 -7.80 -27.11
N VAL A 340 0.53 -8.22 -28.35
CA VAL A 340 1.45 -7.50 -29.23
C VAL A 340 0.80 -6.20 -29.73
N VAL A 341 1.53 -5.11 -29.57
CA VAL A 341 1.18 -3.79 -30.09
C VAL A 341 2.33 -3.28 -30.94
N ASN A 342 2.06 -2.92 -32.20
CA ASN A 342 3.06 -2.51 -33.17
C ASN A 342 2.74 -1.12 -33.73
N TYR A 343 3.69 -0.21 -33.55
CA TYR A 343 3.64 1.14 -34.10
C TYR A 343 4.91 1.43 -34.90
N PRO A 344 4.84 2.13 -36.06
CA PRO A 344 3.63 2.64 -36.70
C PRO A 344 2.87 1.60 -37.55
N ALA A 345 3.55 0.52 -37.96
CA ALA A 345 2.98 -0.51 -38.83
C ALA A 345 2.57 -1.75 -38.02
N ARG A 346 1.26 -2.06 -38.00
CA ARG A 346 0.69 -3.17 -37.22
C ARG A 346 1.31 -4.53 -37.59
N ASP A 347 1.65 -4.72 -38.86
CA ASP A 347 2.22 -5.93 -39.46
C ASP A 347 3.77 -5.99 -39.41
N ARG A 348 4.42 -5.14 -38.62
CA ARG A 348 5.88 -5.13 -38.46
C ARG A 348 6.29 -5.19 -36.99
N LEU A 349 6.87 -6.31 -36.58
CA LEU A 349 7.19 -6.56 -35.17
C LEU A 349 8.44 -5.80 -34.71
N SER A 350 9.46 -5.67 -35.55
CA SER A 350 10.81 -5.17 -35.22
C SER A 350 11.47 -5.93 -34.06
N PRO A 351 11.61 -7.27 -34.16
CA PRO A 351 11.92 -8.15 -33.02
C PRO A 351 13.25 -7.86 -32.33
N LEU A 352 14.26 -7.40 -33.07
CA LEU A 352 15.64 -7.21 -32.57
C LEU A 352 15.92 -5.76 -32.14
N ARG A 353 14.96 -4.85 -32.24
CA ARG A 353 15.14 -3.45 -31.81
C ARG A 353 14.98 -3.35 -30.29
N ASP A 354 15.79 -2.50 -29.69
CA ASP A 354 15.64 -2.08 -28.30
C ASP A 354 14.24 -1.49 -28.05
N ILE A 355 13.59 -1.96 -26.99
CA ILE A 355 12.21 -1.58 -26.67
C ILE A 355 12.15 -0.22 -25.98
N THR A 356 11.17 0.59 -26.39
CA THR A 356 10.90 1.90 -25.78
C THR A 356 9.98 1.78 -24.57
N ARG A 357 9.93 2.83 -23.74
CA ARG A 357 8.99 2.96 -22.62
C ARG A 357 7.53 2.93 -23.06
N ALA A 358 7.21 3.49 -24.23
CA ALA A 358 5.87 3.45 -24.81
C ALA A 358 5.47 2.02 -25.20
N GLU A 359 6.35 1.30 -25.88
CA GLU A 359 6.08 -0.08 -26.29
C GLU A 359 5.92 -1.01 -25.11
N ILE A 360 6.79 -0.92 -24.10
CA ILE A 360 6.63 -1.78 -22.92
C ILE A 360 5.35 -1.44 -22.14
N SER A 361 4.94 -0.18 -22.12
CA SER A 361 3.66 0.24 -21.51
C SER A 361 2.47 -0.39 -22.25
N ALA A 362 2.48 -0.38 -23.58
CA ALA A 362 1.45 -1.01 -24.38
C ALA A 362 1.41 -2.54 -24.17
N LEU A 363 2.57 -3.22 -24.18
CA LEU A 363 2.67 -4.66 -23.94
C LEU A 363 2.20 -5.05 -22.53
N ILE A 364 2.63 -4.32 -21.50
CA ILE A 364 2.19 -4.58 -20.11
C ILE A 364 0.69 -4.39 -19.98
N TYR A 365 0.14 -3.31 -20.54
CA TYR A 365 -1.30 -3.06 -20.46
C TYR A 365 -2.11 -4.16 -21.14
N GLN A 366 -1.75 -4.53 -22.38
CA GLN A 366 -2.44 -5.62 -23.05
C GLN A 366 -2.26 -6.96 -22.35
N THR A 367 -1.12 -7.19 -21.70
CA THR A 367 -0.94 -8.37 -20.85
C THR A 367 -1.92 -8.37 -19.68
N LEU A 368 -2.15 -7.23 -19.03
CA LEU A 368 -3.15 -7.09 -17.96
C LEU A 368 -4.57 -7.33 -18.49
N VAL A 369 -4.89 -6.89 -19.71
CA VAL A 369 -6.17 -7.19 -20.37
C VAL A 369 -6.31 -8.69 -20.62
N ALA A 370 -5.29 -9.34 -21.19
CA ALA A 370 -5.29 -10.77 -21.50
C ALA A 370 -5.50 -11.66 -20.27
N ILE A 371 -5.09 -11.20 -19.08
CA ILE A 371 -5.29 -11.92 -17.80
C ILE A 371 -6.46 -11.37 -16.96
N ASN A 372 -7.38 -10.61 -17.57
CA ASN A 372 -8.58 -10.05 -16.93
C ASN A 372 -8.31 -9.12 -15.73
N ARG A 373 -7.20 -8.40 -15.76
CA ARG A 373 -6.78 -7.41 -14.74
C ARG A 373 -6.87 -5.96 -15.21
N ALA A 374 -7.27 -5.72 -16.46
CA ALA A 374 -7.55 -4.39 -17.00
C ALA A 374 -8.69 -4.45 -18.02
N LYS A 375 -9.33 -3.30 -18.28
CA LYS A 375 -10.34 -3.16 -19.34
C LYS A 375 -9.63 -3.02 -20.69
N ALA A 376 -10.26 -3.50 -21.77
CA ALA A 376 -9.72 -3.32 -23.11
C ALA A 376 -9.65 -1.82 -23.48
N ILE A 377 -8.57 -1.44 -24.16
CA ILE A 377 -8.41 -0.13 -24.80
C ILE A 377 -8.38 -0.36 -26.30
N ASP A 378 -9.21 0.38 -27.03
CA ASP A 378 -9.18 0.37 -28.49
C ASP A 378 -7.94 1.08 -29.02
N SER A 379 -7.18 0.38 -29.86
CA SER A 379 -6.03 0.90 -30.57
C SER A 379 -5.87 0.19 -31.91
N PRO A 380 -5.64 0.94 -33.02
CA PRO A 380 -5.39 0.34 -34.34
C PRO A 380 -4.04 -0.41 -34.42
N TYR A 381 -3.20 -0.28 -33.39
CA TYR A 381 -1.86 -0.85 -33.32
C TYR A 381 -1.82 -2.22 -32.63
N ILE A 382 -2.93 -2.67 -32.03
CA ILE A 382 -3.03 -4.02 -31.44
C ILE A 382 -3.10 -5.03 -32.58
N VAL A 383 -2.23 -6.04 -32.53
CA VAL A 383 -2.13 -7.09 -33.55
C VAL A 383 -3.21 -8.13 -33.37
#